data_AF-A0A7T8HLJ9-F1
#
_entry.id   AF-A0A7T8HLJ9-F1
#
_cell.length_a   1.000
_cell.length_b   1.000
_cell.length_c   1.000
_cell.angle_alpha   90.00
_cell.angle_beta   90.00
_cell.angle_gamma   90.00
#
_symmetry.space_group_name_H-M   'P 1'
#
loop_
_entity.id
_entity.type
_entity.pdbx_description
1 polymer ?
#
loop_
_entity_poly.entity_id
_entity_poly.type
_entity_poly.pdbx_seq_one_letter_code
_entity_poly.pdbx_strand_id
1 'polypeptide(L)'
;MVLGVVGSDGQKMPPHFFPCGLKINTEEYLKVLRRVVLPWIKATYPGQDVVWQQDSAPAHGANKTQKWQKTNMPKFWAKEVWPSSSPDLNPLDYAVWGELERHACATPHPSVEALKASILEAWANMSSNFVVKSCRIFRRRVEAVIKAEGGHIEKK
;
A
#
# COMPACT_ATOMS: atom_id res chain seq x y z
N MET A 1 -10.36 6.80 6.35
CA MET A 1 -9.47 5.71 5.89
C MET A 1 -8.80 6.15 4.59
N VAL A 2 -7.55 5.77 4.38
CA VAL A 2 -6.75 6.15 3.20
C VAL A 2 -6.17 4.88 2.56
N LEU A 3 -6.16 4.83 1.23
CA LEU A 3 -5.34 3.90 0.45
C LEU A 3 -4.12 4.65 -0.11
N GLY A 4 -2.93 4.13 0.13
CA GLY A 4 -1.69 4.57 -0.47
C GLY A 4 -1.12 3.50 -1.38
N VAL A 5 -0.44 3.92 -2.44
CA VAL A 5 0.30 3.04 -3.35
C VAL A 5 1.64 3.69 -3.65
N VAL A 6 2.71 2.90 -3.55
CA VAL A 6 4.07 3.34 -3.83
C VAL A 6 4.75 2.38 -4.81
N GLY A 7 5.63 2.93 -5.65
CA GLY A 7 6.54 2.17 -6.50
C GLY A 7 7.88 1.93 -5.82
N SER A 8 8.53 0.82 -6.15
CA SER A 8 9.90 0.52 -5.68
C SER A 8 10.96 1.48 -6.22
N ASP A 9 10.61 2.28 -7.23
CA ASP A 9 11.39 3.38 -7.81
C ASP A 9 11.11 4.74 -7.13
N GLY A 10 10.25 4.77 -6.10
CA GLY A 10 9.94 5.95 -5.31
C GLY A 10 8.75 6.76 -5.82
N GLN A 11 8.05 6.29 -6.87
CA GLN A 11 6.79 6.88 -7.29
C GLN A 11 5.73 6.70 -6.19
N LYS A 12 4.84 7.68 -6.08
CA LYS A 12 3.75 7.68 -5.10
C LYS A 12 2.45 8.04 -5.79
N MET A 13 1.44 7.18 -5.68
CA MET A 13 0.10 7.52 -6.11
C MET A 13 -0.47 8.56 -5.14
N PRO A 14 -1.15 9.62 -5.62
CA PRO A 14 -1.93 10.48 -4.73
C PRO A 14 -2.86 9.64 -3.85
N PRO A 15 -2.89 9.85 -2.52
CA PRO A 15 -3.59 8.98 -1.61
C PRO A 15 -5.10 9.06 -1.87
N HIS A 16 -5.77 7.91 -1.86
CA HIS A 16 -7.21 7.84 -2.06
C HIS A 16 -7.93 7.84 -0.70
N PHE A 17 -8.75 8.86 -0.46
CA PHE A 17 -9.56 8.96 0.75
C PHE A 17 -10.91 8.28 0.54
N PHE A 18 -11.22 7.30 1.39
CA PHE A 18 -12.55 6.72 1.43
C PHE A 18 -13.52 7.63 2.19
N PRO A 19 -14.81 7.68 1.79
CA PRO A 19 -15.85 8.35 2.56
C PRO A 19 -15.89 7.89 4.02
N CYS A 20 -16.21 8.82 4.92
CA CYS A 20 -16.34 8.52 6.35
C CYS A 20 -17.44 7.46 6.57
N GLY A 21 -17.17 6.48 7.43
CA GLY A 21 -18.10 5.39 7.72
C GLY A 21 -18.26 4.33 6.63
N LEU A 22 -17.59 4.46 5.48
CA LEU A 22 -17.68 3.44 4.43
C LEU A 22 -16.97 2.15 4.86
N LYS A 23 -17.72 1.05 4.90
CA LYS A 23 -17.15 -0.29 5.04
C LYS A 23 -16.59 -0.74 3.70
N ILE A 24 -15.27 -0.86 3.60
CA ILE A 24 -14.60 -1.34 2.40
C ILE A 24 -14.83 -2.85 2.26
N ASN A 25 -15.75 -3.21 1.38
CA ASN A 25 -15.97 -4.59 0.97
C ASN A 25 -15.31 -4.84 -0.40
N THR A 26 -15.45 -6.07 -0.91
CA THR A 26 -14.94 -6.48 -2.23
C THR A 26 -15.37 -5.56 -3.37
N GLU A 27 -16.62 -5.07 -3.39
CA GLU A 27 -17.11 -4.22 -4.47
C GLU A 27 -16.52 -2.81 -4.40
N GLU A 28 -16.48 -2.21 -3.21
CA GLU A 28 -15.86 -0.90 -3.02
C GLU A 28 -14.36 -0.93 -3.34
N TYR A 29 -13.67 -2.00 -2.92
CA TYR A 29 -12.26 -2.19 -3.25
C TYR A 29 -12.05 -2.28 -4.76
N LEU A 30 -12.86 -3.10 -5.45
CA LEU A 30 -12.79 -3.25 -6.90
C LEU A 30 -13.11 -1.94 -7.66
N LYS A 31 -13.98 -1.08 -7.13
CA LYS A 31 -14.21 0.26 -7.71
C LYS A 31 -12.94 1.10 -7.67
N VAL A 32 -12.25 1.13 -6.53
CA VAL A 32 -10.99 1.88 -6.37
C VAL A 32 -9.89 1.30 -7.26
N LEU A 33 -9.77 -0.03 -7.33
CA LEU A 33 -8.81 -0.67 -8.23
C LEU A 33 -9.03 -0.26 -9.70
N ARG A 34 -10.28 -0.25 -10.16
CA ARG A 34 -10.63 0.11 -11.56
C ARG A 34 -10.46 1.59 -11.87
N ARG A 35 -10.89 2.46 -10.95
CA ARG A 35 -11.03 3.90 -11.21
C ARG A 35 -9.82 4.71 -10.81
N VAL A 36 -8.99 4.18 -9.91
CA VAL A 36 -7.86 4.92 -9.32
C VAL A 36 -6.55 4.19 -9.56
N VAL A 37 -6.42 2.97 -9.05
CA VAL A 37 -5.13 2.26 -9.03
C VAL A 37 -4.68 1.86 -10.43
N LEU A 38 -5.51 1.17 -11.21
CA LEU A 38 -5.13 0.71 -12.54
C LEU A 38 -4.84 1.87 -13.52
N PRO A 39 -5.65 2.94 -13.57
CA PRO A 39 -5.30 4.12 -14.36
C PRO A 39 -3.97 4.74 -13.96
N TRP A 40 -3.69 4.85 -12.66
CA TRP A 40 -2.40 5.37 -12.17
C TRP A 40 -1.24 4.47 -12.61
N ILE A 41 -1.34 3.15 -12.43
CA ILE A 41 -0.31 2.19 -12.88
C ILE A 41 -0.03 2.37 -14.38
N LYS A 42 -1.07 2.44 -15.21
CA LYS A 42 -0.92 2.59 -16.67
C LYS A 42 -0.27 3.92 -17.07
N ALA A 43 -0.55 4.99 -16.34
CA ALA A 43 0.01 6.31 -16.60
C ALA A 43 1.48 6.41 -16.13
N THR A 44 1.80 5.84 -14.97
CA THR A 44 3.13 5.92 -14.37
C THR A 44 4.11 4.92 -15.00
N TYR A 45 3.63 3.75 -15.41
CA TYR A 45 4.46 2.64 -15.90
C TYR A 45 4.02 2.15 -17.29
N PRO A 46 3.98 3.03 -18.31
CA PRO A 46 3.50 2.66 -19.64
C PRO A 46 4.38 1.56 -20.24
N GLY A 47 3.78 0.40 -20.52
CA GLY A 47 4.47 -0.74 -21.14
C GLY A 47 5.50 -1.44 -20.24
N GLN A 48 5.57 -1.10 -18.96
CA GLN A 48 6.50 -1.75 -18.03
C GLN A 48 5.85 -2.94 -17.30
N ASP A 49 6.70 -3.87 -16.92
CA ASP A 49 6.31 -5.10 -16.26
C ASP A 49 6.34 -4.94 -14.73
N VAL A 50 5.32 -4.25 -14.20
CA VAL A 50 5.16 -4.02 -12.76
C VAL A 50 4.33 -5.11 -12.09
N VAL A 51 4.69 -5.42 -10.84
CA VAL A 51 3.98 -6.41 -10.02
C VAL A 51 3.14 -5.70 -8.98
N TRP A 52 1.82 -5.90 -9.03
CA TRP A 52 0.90 -5.44 -7.98
C TRP A 52 1.02 -6.32 -6.74
N GLN A 53 1.29 -5.69 -5.59
CA GLN A 53 1.33 -6.33 -4.28
C GLN A 53 0.30 -5.68 -3.36
N GLN A 54 -0.30 -6.48 -2.48
CA GLN A 54 -1.25 -6.07 -1.45
C GLN A 54 -1.24 -7.10 -0.30
N ASP A 55 -1.76 -6.73 0.86
CA ASP A 55 -1.92 -7.63 2.00
C ASP A 55 -3.08 -8.64 1.81
N SER A 56 -3.28 -9.51 2.80
CA SER A 56 -4.32 -10.54 2.81
C SER A 56 -5.67 -10.06 3.36
N ALA A 57 -5.98 -8.75 3.34
CA ALA A 57 -7.28 -8.28 3.82
C ALA A 57 -8.45 -9.01 3.10
N PRO A 58 -9.61 -9.24 3.75
CA PRO A 58 -10.67 -10.08 3.17
C PRO A 58 -11.14 -9.65 1.77
N ALA A 59 -11.24 -8.34 1.51
CA ALA A 59 -11.60 -7.81 0.20
C ALA A 59 -10.53 -8.06 -0.88
N HIS A 60 -9.25 -8.12 -0.48
CA HIS A 60 -8.10 -8.35 -1.35
C HIS A 60 -8.01 -9.82 -1.76
N GLY A 61 -8.24 -10.73 -0.81
CA GLY A 61 -8.24 -12.18 -1.01
C GLY A 61 -9.51 -12.76 -1.64
N ALA A 62 -10.58 -11.97 -1.80
CA ALA A 62 -11.83 -12.44 -2.39
C ALA A 62 -11.64 -12.94 -3.83
N ASN A 63 -12.28 -14.05 -4.19
CA ASN A 63 -12.16 -14.67 -5.52
C ASN A 63 -12.49 -13.70 -6.66
N LYS A 64 -13.48 -12.81 -6.45
CA LYS A 64 -13.84 -11.76 -7.43
C LYS A 64 -12.70 -10.78 -7.66
N THR A 65 -12.01 -10.38 -6.60
CA THR A 65 -10.84 -9.49 -6.65
C THR A 65 -9.67 -10.16 -7.35
N GLN A 66 -9.32 -11.38 -6.93
CA GLN A 66 -8.23 -12.15 -7.52
C GLN A 66 -8.45 -12.40 -9.03
N LYS A 67 -9.68 -12.76 -9.43
CA LYS A 67 -10.04 -12.93 -10.86
C LYS A 67 -9.89 -11.62 -11.63
N TRP A 68 -10.36 -10.50 -11.07
CA TRP A 68 -10.22 -9.21 -11.72
C TRP A 68 -8.74 -8.80 -11.87
N GLN A 69 -7.91 -9.00 -10.85
CA GLN A 69 -6.47 -8.69 -10.92
C GLN A 69 -5.76 -9.53 -11.97
N LYS A 70 -6.03 -10.84 -12.03
CA LYS A 70 -5.48 -11.74 -13.06
C LYS A 70 -5.80 -11.30 -14.48
N THR A 71 -6.96 -10.67 -14.71
CA THR A 71 -7.37 -10.20 -16.03
C THR A 71 -6.85 -8.80 -16.38
N ASN A 72 -6.61 -7.93 -15.39
CA ASN A 72 -6.45 -6.49 -15.64
C ASN A 72 -5.08 -5.92 -15.21
N MET A 73 -4.38 -6.53 -14.26
CA MET A 73 -3.05 -6.08 -13.82
C MET A 73 -1.98 -6.71 -14.72
N PRO A 74 -0.85 -6.00 -14.99
CA PRO A 74 0.26 -6.58 -15.76
C PRO A 74 0.80 -7.86 -15.12
N LYS A 75 1.17 -7.76 -13.84
CA LYS A 75 1.44 -8.88 -12.93
C LYS A 75 0.88 -8.55 -11.55
N PHE A 76 0.61 -9.57 -10.75
CA PHE A 76 0.22 -9.40 -9.37
C PHE A 76 0.62 -10.62 -8.53
N TRP A 77 0.79 -10.42 -7.22
CA TRP A 77 0.91 -11.52 -6.28
C TRP A 77 -0.47 -12.02 -5.89
N ALA A 78 -0.74 -13.27 -6.24
CA ALA A 78 -1.96 -13.95 -5.82
C ALA A 78 -1.98 -14.11 -4.29
N LYS A 79 -3.17 -14.26 -3.72
CA LYS A 79 -3.36 -14.35 -2.26
C LYS A 79 -2.53 -15.48 -1.61
N GLU A 80 -2.19 -16.52 -2.35
CA GLU A 80 -1.38 -17.65 -1.89
C GLU A 80 0.11 -17.32 -1.76
N VAL A 81 0.58 -16.25 -2.44
CA VAL A 81 1.98 -15.82 -2.41
C VAL A 81 2.28 -14.99 -1.15
N TRP A 82 1.32 -14.18 -0.72
CA TRP A 82 1.51 -13.30 0.43
C TRP A 82 1.18 -14.01 1.74
N PRO A 83 2.12 -14.12 2.69
CA PRO A 83 1.84 -14.74 3.98
C PRO A 83 0.84 -13.89 4.77
N SER A 84 -0.12 -14.57 5.40
CA SER A 84 -1.12 -13.91 6.25
C SER A 84 -0.43 -13.25 7.46
N SER A 85 -1.03 -12.17 7.98
CA SER A 85 -0.57 -11.49 9.20
C SER A 85 0.91 -11.06 9.18
N SER A 86 1.41 -10.63 8.02
CA SER A 86 2.82 -10.25 7.82
C SER A 86 3.01 -8.75 7.54
N PRO A 87 2.66 -7.84 8.47
CA PRO A 87 2.97 -6.41 8.33
C PRO A 87 4.49 -6.18 8.24
N ASP A 88 5.27 -7.12 8.79
CA ASP A 88 6.74 -7.18 8.69
C ASP A 88 7.27 -7.29 7.25
N LEU A 89 6.41 -7.53 6.27
CA LEU A 89 6.81 -7.64 4.88
C LEU A 89 6.25 -6.51 4.02
N ASN A 90 5.24 -5.76 4.47
CA ASN A 90 4.63 -4.70 3.67
C ASN A 90 5.33 -3.34 3.87
N PRO A 91 6.01 -2.77 2.85
CA PRO A 91 6.69 -1.48 2.97
C PRO A 91 5.79 -0.34 3.43
N LEU A 92 4.49 -0.42 3.13
CA LEU A 92 3.54 0.55 3.63
C LEU A 92 3.42 0.48 5.16
N ASP A 93 3.30 -0.73 5.72
CA ASP A 93 3.04 -0.94 7.15
C ASP A 93 4.27 -0.68 8.02
N TYR A 94 5.45 -1.13 7.59
CA TYR A 94 6.64 -1.04 8.45
C TYR A 94 7.43 0.27 8.33
N ALA A 95 7.11 1.13 7.35
CA ALA A 95 7.87 2.36 7.13
C ALA A 95 7.01 3.53 6.67
N VAL A 96 6.32 3.41 5.53
CA VAL A 96 5.69 4.57 4.87
C VAL A 96 4.57 5.16 5.72
N TRP A 97 3.72 4.34 6.34
CA TRP A 97 2.65 4.86 7.18
C TRP A 97 3.17 5.54 8.45
N GLY A 98 4.20 4.98 9.09
CA GLY A 98 4.82 5.61 10.26
C GLY A 98 5.47 6.97 9.93
N GLU A 99 6.17 7.07 8.81
CA GLU A 99 6.74 8.35 8.37
C GLU A 99 5.64 9.36 8.00
N LEU A 100 4.58 8.93 7.32
CA LEU A 100 3.45 9.80 7.00
C LEU A 100 2.77 10.33 8.26
N GLU A 101 2.45 9.45 9.21
CA GLU A 101 1.80 9.81 10.47
C GLU A 101 2.67 10.78 11.28
N ARG A 102 3.98 10.54 11.35
CA ARG A 102 4.91 11.41 12.07
C ARG A 102 4.87 12.86 11.59
N HIS A 103 4.70 13.09 10.28
CA HIS A 103 4.62 14.43 9.71
C HIS A 103 3.19 14.99 9.71
N ALA A 104 2.23 14.20 9.22
CA ALA A 104 0.84 14.64 9.08
C ALA A 104 0.16 14.85 10.45
N CYS A 105 0.59 14.14 11.50
CA CYS A 105 0.01 14.24 12.84
C CYS A 105 0.95 14.95 13.83
N ALA A 106 1.95 15.70 13.35
CA ALA A 106 2.88 16.46 14.19
C ALA A 106 2.18 17.52 15.05
N THR A 107 1.00 17.99 14.62
CA THR A 107 0.15 18.95 15.35
C THR A 107 -1.31 18.50 15.36
N PRO A 108 -2.11 18.92 16.36
CA PRO A 108 -3.55 18.68 16.36
C PRO A 108 -4.26 19.33 15.17
N HIS A 109 -5.33 18.69 14.68
CA HIS A 109 -6.13 19.18 13.56
C HIS A 109 -7.53 19.60 14.02
N PRO A 110 -8.05 20.76 13.58
CA PRO A 110 -9.39 21.23 13.98
C PRO A 110 -10.53 20.52 13.23
N SER A 111 -10.25 19.79 12.16
CA SER A 111 -11.25 19.09 11.36
C SER A 111 -10.64 17.91 10.58
N VAL A 112 -11.52 17.06 10.04
CA VAL A 112 -11.12 15.96 9.14
C VAL A 112 -10.51 16.52 7.85
N GLU A 113 -11.01 17.65 7.36
CA GLU A 113 -10.51 18.33 6.15
C GLU A 113 -9.09 18.84 6.37
N ALA A 114 -8.81 19.43 7.53
CA ALA A 114 -7.46 19.87 7.90
C ALA A 114 -6.49 18.67 7.99
N LEU A 115 -6.93 17.56 8.60
CA LEU A 115 -6.14 16.33 8.63
C LEU A 115 -5.88 15.77 7.21
N LYS A 116 -6.89 15.75 6.34
CA LYS A 116 -6.71 15.31 4.94
C LYS A 116 -5.71 16.17 4.18
N ALA A 117 -5.76 17.50 4.37
CA ALA A 117 -4.81 18.43 3.77
C ALA A 117 -3.39 18.15 4.26
N SER A 118 -3.21 17.95 5.57
CA SER A 118 -1.91 17.62 6.16
C SER A 118 -1.37 16.27 5.66
N ILE A 119 -2.23 15.25 5.52
CA ILE A 119 -1.87 13.97 4.91
C ILE A 119 -1.40 14.14 3.46
N LEU A 120 -2.13 14.94 2.66
CA LEU A 120 -1.75 15.20 1.26
C LEU A 120 -0.39 15.89 1.16
N GLU A 121 -0.16 16.90 1.99
CA GLU A 121 1.10 17.64 2.04
C GLU A 121 2.26 16.73 2.47
N ALA A 122 2.10 16.01 3.59
CA ALA A 122 3.11 15.08 4.09
C ALA A 122 3.43 13.96 3.08
N TRP A 123 2.41 13.42 2.40
CA TRP A 123 2.60 12.40 1.36
C TRP A 123 3.37 12.95 0.16
N ALA A 124 3.06 14.17 -0.28
CA ALA A 124 3.76 14.82 -1.38
C ALA A 124 5.23 15.12 -1.03
N ASN A 125 5.47 15.58 0.21
CA ASN A 125 6.80 15.93 0.71
C ASN A 125 7.66 14.72 1.10
N MET A 126 7.06 13.53 1.25
CA MET A 126 7.80 12.31 1.55
C MET A 126 8.83 12.02 0.45
N SER A 127 10.11 11.95 0.83
CA SER A 127 11.20 11.74 -0.12
C SER A 127 11.03 10.45 -0.92
N SER A 128 11.17 10.52 -2.25
CA SER A 128 11.19 9.33 -3.09
C SER A 128 12.33 8.38 -2.71
N ASN A 129 13.48 8.89 -2.24
CA ASN A 129 14.59 8.07 -1.76
C ASN A 129 14.21 7.27 -0.49
N PHE A 130 13.37 7.83 0.39
CA PHE A 130 12.86 7.12 1.56
C PHE A 130 11.98 5.93 1.12
N VAL A 131 11.09 6.14 0.15
CA VAL A 131 10.25 5.08 -0.42
C VAL A 131 11.10 3.99 -1.08
N VAL A 132 12.07 4.36 -1.94
CA VAL A 132 13.00 3.41 -2.59
C VAL A 132 13.73 2.58 -1.54
N LYS A 133 14.31 3.22 -0.51
CA LYS A 133 15.02 2.51 0.56
C LYS A 133 14.09 1.55 1.30
N SER A 134 12.88 1.98 1.62
CA SER A 134 11.87 1.13 2.26
C SER A 134 11.58 -0.10 1.41
N CYS A 135 11.26 0.05 0.12
CA CYS A 135 11.03 -1.09 -0.76
C CYS A 135 12.26 -2.01 -0.93
N ARG A 136 13.48 -1.46 -0.96
CA ARG A 136 14.72 -2.27 -1.07
C ARG A 136 14.99 -3.13 0.18
N ILE A 137 14.50 -2.71 1.34
CA ILE A 137 14.64 -3.47 2.60
C ILE A 137 13.78 -4.76 2.57
N PHE A 138 12.73 -4.81 1.75
CA PHE A 138 11.82 -5.95 1.63
C PHE A 138 12.54 -7.32 1.60
N ARG A 139 13.53 -7.47 0.73
CA ARG A 139 14.25 -8.74 0.58
C ARG A 139 14.93 -9.18 1.87
N ARG A 140 15.62 -8.26 2.56
CA ARG A 140 16.29 -8.55 3.83
C ARG A 140 15.28 -8.93 4.92
N ARG A 141 14.07 -8.34 4.91
CA ARG A 141 12.99 -8.71 5.85
C ARG A 141 12.45 -10.11 5.56
N VAL A 142 12.25 -10.46 4.28
CA VAL A 142 11.90 -11.84 3.89
C VAL A 142 12.94 -12.84 4.39
N GLU A 143 14.23 -12.56 4.18
CA GLU A 143 15.33 -13.41 4.65
C GLU A 143 15.33 -13.55 6.19
N ALA A 144 15.02 -12.48 6.92
CA ALA A 144 14.89 -12.51 8.37
C ALA A 144 13.67 -13.34 8.83
N VAL A 145 12.52 -13.23 8.16
CA VAL A 145 11.32 -14.03 8.47
C VAL A 145 11.58 -15.51 8.20
N ILE A 146 12.28 -15.85 7.12
CA ILE A 146 12.70 -17.23 6.83
C ILE A 146 13.63 -17.75 7.95
N LYS A 147 14.61 -16.95 8.37
CA LYS A 147 15.50 -17.31 9.48
C LYS A 147 14.75 -17.47 10.81
N ALA A 148 13.66 -16.74 11.00
CA ALA A 148 12.77 -16.85 12.15
C ALA A 148 11.70 -17.95 11.97
N GLU A 149 11.79 -18.79 10.94
CA GLU A 149 10.84 -19.88 10.65
C GLU A 149 9.39 -19.40 10.53
N GLY A 150 9.19 -18.20 9.98
CA GLY A 150 7.87 -17.55 9.86
C GLY A 150 7.47 -16.71 11.08
N GLY A 151 8.33 -16.60 12.10
CA GLY A 151 8.13 -15.74 13.25
C GLY A 151 8.28 -14.24 12.96
N HIS A 152 7.86 -13.43 13.93
CA HIS A 152 8.02 -11.97 13.90
C HIS A 152 9.49 -11.56 13.95
N ILE A 153 9.85 -10.53 13.18
CA ILE A 153 11.24 -10.04 13.09
C ILE A 153 11.46 -8.72 13.82
N GLU A 154 10.39 -8.01 14.16
CA GLU A 154 10.43 -6.82 15.02
C GLU A 154 9.92 -7.15 16.42
N LYS A 155 10.60 -6.60 17.43
CA LYS A 155 10.12 -6.63 18.81
C LYS A 155 9.10 -5.50 18.96
N LYS A 156 7.87 -5.84 19.34
CA LYS A 156 6.86 -4.87 19.77
C LYS A 156 7.21 -4.31 21.14
#